data_AF-A0A7S4BQV3-F1
#
_entry.id   AF-A0A7S4BQV3-F1
#
_cell.length_a   1.000
_cell.length_b   1.000
_cell.length_c   1.000
_cell.angle_alpha   90.00
_cell.angle_beta   90.00
_cell.angle_gamma   90.00
#
_symmetry.space_group_name_H-M   'P 1'
#
loop_
_entity.id
_entity.type
_entity.pdbx_description
1 polymer ?
#
loop_
_entity_poly.entity_id
_entity_poly.type
_entity_poly.pdbx_seq_one_letter_code
_entity_poly.pdbx_strand_id
1 'polypeptide(L)'
;VTTTMPSFADFFKDKYEYVKDESTGEMIMVDKSAPKYKLDENGNIINPPDAGAAAGGGAGANGGGNAFAAAVGAGGGGGGGGGGFTFGVGSGGGSAGGFKFGTGDTGGSAAGGGFTFGGKSVPAAPVSGGGGFVFGANSDAGGVAAKKRAAEEAGPRAKRLRSSALQLRGDESGGVLIVGNGDCGQLGLGGEDDSLRDTLTPVPIPSLGAVRVCALACGGLHTAALTLDGRVWTWGCNDDEVLGRAGEESEPGLVQGALSGVQVKMISAGDSHMAALGVGGEVFSWGTYKDSNGYIGYTKELKKAGEPQQVSTLKGRPMKWVASGADHTIAVAADGLDVYLWGCGEKGQLAQDLQWEGAVKQQHLEPTQPVQLRLPSVPGCDTKSLLVRTLNENLITWMRLQMEADEAFDATEACSMYLSHQAELQKGGALEDRLRVRAAFGGAYHTFLLTESSNVYACGLNNMGQLGLGSLEPGHTGTPTLVTALEGKGVCQLSAGEHHSLALTKDGQVFAFGRGDNNQLGTGDGSDMHTSPVKLDALDGIHIRKVASGSNQNVAVASSGDLYTWGFGEMGALAHGSGQDERRPRLVETKPVAAGAVLDAASGAQHTAMVILV
;
A
#
# COMPACT_ATOMS: atom_id res chain seq x y z
N VAL A 1 -13.80 27.43 42.81
CA VAL A 1 -15.15 27.92 42.47
C VAL A 1 -16.03 26.69 42.32
N THR A 2 -17.00 26.52 43.20
CA THR A 2 -17.95 25.40 43.19
C THR A 2 -18.93 25.56 42.03
N THR A 3 -18.83 24.69 41.03
CA THR A 3 -19.88 24.45 40.04
C THR A 3 -20.30 22.99 40.15
N THR A 4 -21.49 22.77 40.70
CA THR A 4 -22.17 21.48 40.74
C THR A 4 -22.41 21.00 39.31
N MET A 5 -21.87 19.83 38.95
CA MET A 5 -22.22 19.16 37.71
C MET A 5 -23.69 18.71 37.74
N PRO A 6 -24.39 18.67 36.59
CA PRO A 6 -25.74 18.13 36.51
C PRO A 6 -25.72 16.64 36.90
N SER A 7 -26.79 16.18 37.55
CA SER A 7 -26.95 14.78 37.87
C SER A 7 -27.22 13.97 36.59
N PHE A 8 -26.94 12.67 36.63
CA PHE A 8 -27.22 11.72 35.54
C PHE A 8 -28.66 11.81 35.00
N ALA A 9 -29.63 12.23 35.82
CA ALA A 9 -31.02 12.43 35.42
C ALA A 9 -31.23 13.64 34.49
N ASP A 10 -30.36 14.64 34.52
CA ASP A 10 -30.53 15.91 33.77
C ASP A 10 -30.29 15.76 32.26
N PHE A 11 -29.53 14.75 31.82
CA PHE A 11 -29.22 14.51 30.41
C PHE A 11 -30.39 13.95 29.58
N PHE A 12 -31.43 13.43 30.22
CA PHE A 12 -32.51 12.68 29.56
C PHE A 12 -33.91 13.25 29.79
N LYS A 13 -34.03 14.37 30.53
CA LYS A 13 -35.33 15.01 30.86
C LYS A 13 -36.13 15.46 29.65
N ASP A 14 -35.48 15.73 28.54
CA ASP A 14 -36.15 16.22 27.33
C ASP A 14 -36.84 15.09 26.54
N LYS A 15 -36.40 13.84 26.75
CA LYS A 15 -36.89 12.67 25.99
C LYS A 15 -37.75 11.72 26.83
N TYR A 16 -37.50 11.65 28.15
CA TYR A 16 -38.18 10.74 29.05
C TYR A 16 -38.78 11.47 30.27
N GLU A 17 -39.88 10.96 30.79
CA GLU A 17 -40.49 11.38 32.06
C GLU A 17 -40.63 10.20 33.02
N TYR A 18 -40.62 10.49 34.33
CA TYR A 18 -40.87 9.47 35.33
C TYR A 18 -42.36 9.47 35.69
N VAL A 19 -43.01 8.34 35.45
CA VAL A 19 -44.41 8.11 35.81
C VAL A 19 -44.44 7.07 36.92
N LYS A 20 -45.31 7.28 37.92
CA LYS A 20 -45.52 6.30 38.98
C LYS A 20 -46.45 5.21 38.46
N ASP A 21 -45.96 3.98 38.41
CA ASP A 21 -46.78 2.83 38.06
C ASP A 21 -47.85 2.63 39.14
N GLU A 22 -49.12 2.66 38.75
CA GLU A 22 -50.26 2.57 39.68
C GLU A 22 -50.44 1.15 40.26
N SER A 23 -49.85 0.13 39.63
CA SER A 23 -49.94 -1.27 40.08
C SER A 23 -48.85 -1.65 41.08
N THR A 24 -47.64 -1.13 40.90
CA THR A 24 -46.46 -1.46 41.73
C THR A 24 -46.06 -0.33 42.68
N GLY A 25 -46.47 0.90 42.39
CA GLY A 25 -46.13 2.10 43.17
C GLY A 25 -44.72 2.63 42.92
N GLU A 26 -43.96 2.06 41.98
CA GLU A 26 -42.59 2.47 41.66
C GLU A 26 -42.54 3.53 40.55
N MET A 27 -41.43 4.27 40.49
CA MET A 27 -41.21 5.32 39.48
C MET A 27 -40.49 4.73 38.28
N ILE A 28 -41.16 4.68 37.13
CA ILE A 28 -40.61 4.15 35.88
C ILE A 28 -40.41 5.27 34.86
N MET A 29 -39.35 5.18 34.06
CA MET A 29 -38.96 6.21 33.10
C MET A 29 -39.48 5.87 31.71
N VAL A 30 -40.28 6.76 31.11
CA VAL A 30 -41.04 6.48 29.89
C VAL A 30 -40.87 7.58 28.84
N ASP A 31 -40.81 7.19 27.57
CA ASP A 31 -40.61 8.11 26.44
C ASP A 31 -41.85 8.98 26.24
N LYS A 32 -41.66 10.30 26.22
CA LYS A 32 -42.74 11.29 26.09
C LYS A 32 -43.48 11.23 24.74
N SER A 33 -42.88 10.61 23.72
CA SER A 33 -43.42 10.53 22.35
C SER A 33 -44.28 9.30 22.07
N ALA A 34 -44.35 8.35 23.01
CA ALA A 34 -45.13 7.13 22.82
C ALA A 34 -46.63 7.35 23.14
N PRO A 35 -47.57 6.97 22.25
CA PRO A 35 -49.00 7.05 22.55
C PRO A 35 -49.38 5.99 23.61
N LYS A 36 -49.84 6.48 24.77
CA LYS A 36 -50.44 5.77 25.93
C LYS A 36 -50.39 4.23 25.89
N TYR A 37 -49.46 3.67 26.65
CA TYR A 37 -49.34 2.25 26.95
C TYR A 37 -50.33 1.84 28.06
N LYS A 38 -50.90 0.63 27.95
CA LYS A 38 -51.48 -0.09 29.10
C LYS A 38 -50.54 -1.23 29.45
N LEU A 39 -50.36 -1.47 30.74
CA LEU A 39 -49.62 -2.62 31.25
C LEU A 39 -50.62 -3.72 31.62
N ASP A 40 -50.26 -4.99 31.40
CA ASP A 40 -50.99 -6.10 32.01
C ASP A 40 -50.63 -6.25 33.50
N GLU A 41 -51.35 -7.14 34.18
CA GLU A 41 -51.16 -7.47 35.60
C GLU A 41 -49.78 -8.08 35.94
N ASN A 42 -48.93 -8.32 34.95
CA ASN A 42 -47.54 -8.75 35.11
C ASN A 42 -46.52 -7.68 34.68
N GLY A 43 -46.96 -6.46 34.34
CA GLY A 43 -46.09 -5.33 34.00
C GLY A 43 -45.62 -5.27 32.53
N ASN A 44 -46.23 -6.03 31.62
CA ASN A 44 -45.87 -5.99 30.19
C ASN A 44 -46.72 -4.98 29.41
N ILE A 45 -46.12 -4.28 28.44
CA ILE A 45 -46.82 -3.33 27.56
C ILE A 45 -47.73 -4.10 26.59
N ILE A 46 -49.04 -3.86 26.66
CA ILE A 46 -50.04 -4.41 25.72
C ILE A 46 -50.60 -3.29 24.84
N ASN A 47 -50.51 -3.45 23.51
CA ASN A 47 -51.19 -2.59 22.55
C ASN A 47 -52.70 -2.93 22.50
N PRO A 48 -53.61 -1.94 22.37
CA PRO A 48 -55.04 -2.23 22.26
C PRO A 48 -55.38 -2.89 20.90
N PRO A 49 -56.38 -3.78 20.85
CA PRO A 49 -56.69 -4.58 19.65
C PRO A 49 -57.44 -3.77 18.59
N ASP A 50 -57.05 -3.96 17.32
CA ASP A 50 -57.73 -3.39 16.16
C ASP A 50 -59.14 -3.97 15.97
N ALA A 51 -60.12 -3.08 15.90
CA ALA A 51 -61.49 -3.37 15.52
C ALA A 51 -61.63 -3.48 13.99
N GLY A 52 -61.72 -4.72 13.50
CA GLY A 52 -62.72 -5.22 12.53
C GLY A 52 -62.87 -4.60 11.12
N ALA A 53 -62.78 -5.50 10.11
CA ALA A 53 -63.64 -5.69 8.92
C ALA A 53 -62.79 -5.98 7.66
N ALA A 54 -63.04 -6.93 6.76
CA ALA A 54 -64.01 -8.02 6.58
C ALA A 54 -63.40 -8.94 5.47
N ALA A 55 -63.29 -10.26 5.68
CA ALA A 55 -64.17 -11.33 5.16
C ALA A 55 -64.20 -11.56 3.63
N GLY A 56 -63.91 -12.83 3.25
CA GLY A 56 -64.25 -13.48 1.97
C GLY A 56 -62.99 -13.99 1.25
N GLY A 57 -62.58 -15.26 1.26
CA GLY A 57 -63.34 -16.51 1.30
C GLY A 57 -63.43 -17.08 -0.11
N GLY A 58 -62.76 -18.21 -0.40
CA GLY A 58 -62.98 -18.93 -1.66
C GLY A 58 -61.85 -19.86 -2.10
N ALA A 59 -62.08 -21.16 -1.95
CA ALA A 59 -61.28 -22.28 -2.42
C ALA A 59 -61.17 -22.37 -3.95
N GLY A 60 -60.24 -23.20 -4.45
CA GLY A 60 -60.34 -23.70 -5.83
C GLY A 60 -59.08 -24.36 -6.37
N ALA A 61 -59.17 -25.67 -6.58
CA ALA A 61 -58.17 -26.55 -7.17
C ALA A 61 -58.01 -26.39 -8.71
N ASN A 62 -57.11 -27.23 -9.25
CA ASN A 62 -56.79 -27.52 -10.66
C ASN A 62 -55.76 -26.59 -11.29
N GLY A 63 -54.75 -27.06 -12.01
CA GLY A 63 -54.62 -28.31 -12.77
C GLY A 63 -54.36 -27.98 -14.24
N GLY A 64 -53.35 -28.60 -14.85
CA GLY A 64 -52.97 -28.44 -16.26
C GLY A 64 -51.63 -27.70 -16.40
N GLY A 65 -50.53 -28.29 -16.87
CA GLY A 65 -50.43 -29.38 -17.84
C GLY A 65 -50.65 -28.83 -19.25
N ASN A 66 -49.57 -28.41 -19.92
CA ASN A 66 -49.25 -28.88 -21.28
C ASN A 66 -47.90 -28.35 -21.77
N ALA A 67 -47.05 -29.31 -22.11
CA ALA A 67 -45.99 -29.19 -23.10
C ALA A 67 -46.58 -29.01 -24.51
N PHE A 68 -45.79 -28.46 -25.44
CA PHE A 68 -45.74 -28.70 -26.91
C PHE A 68 -44.98 -27.48 -27.49
N ALA A 69 -44.10 -27.54 -28.49
CA ALA A 69 -43.27 -28.56 -29.11
C ALA A 69 -42.32 -27.80 -30.06
N ALA A 70 -41.26 -28.48 -30.48
CA ALA A 70 -40.31 -28.07 -31.49
C ALA A 70 -40.91 -28.06 -32.92
N ALA A 71 -40.33 -27.23 -33.79
CA ALA A 71 -40.09 -27.45 -35.23
C ALA A 71 -39.21 -26.27 -35.70
N VAL A 72 -37.92 -26.45 -36.05
CA VAL A 72 -37.36 -26.96 -37.31
C VAL A 72 -37.90 -26.23 -38.56
N GLY A 73 -36.99 -25.52 -39.24
CA GLY A 73 -37.16 -24.99 -40.58
C GLY A 73 -35.81 -24.53 -41.13
N ALA A 74 -35.28 -25.31 -42.08
CA ALA A 74 -33.97 -25.17 -42.70
C ALA A 74 -33.98 -24.34 -44.00
N GLY A 75 -32.78 -23.97 -44.47
CA GLY A 75 -32.46 -23.52 -45.84
C GLY A 75 -31.88 -22.11 -45.87
N GLY A 76 -30.74 -21.78 -46.47
CA GLY A 76 -29.85 -22.50 -47.38
C GLY A 76 -29.32 -21.53 -48.45
N GLY A 77 -27.99 -21.53 -48.68
CA GLY A 77 -27.28 -20.89 -49.81
C GLY A 77 -26.85 -19.43 -49.59
N GLY A 78 -25.67 -18.94 -49.97
CA GLY A 78 -24.57 -19.47 -50.79
C GLY A 78 -23.85 -18.31 -51.50
N GLY A 79 -22.51 -18.38 -51.62
CA GLY A 79 -21.64 -17.50 -52.44
C GLY A 79 -21.10 -16.26 -51.70
N GLY A 80 -19.85 -15.83 -51.80
CA GLY A 80 -18.76 -16.12 -52.74
C GLY A 80 -18.04 -14.80 -53.08
N GLY A 81 -16.70 -14.78 -53.03
CA GLY A 81 -15.81 -13.66 -53.41
C GLY A 81 -14.89 -13.23 -52.26
N GLY A 82 -13.57 -13.35 -52.30
CA GLY A 82 -12.64 -13.40 -53.43
C GLY A 82 -12.02 -12.02 -53.62
N GLY A 83 -10.79 -11.82 -53.14
CA GLY A 83 -10.04 -10.57 -53.33
C GLY A 83 -8.75 -10.54 -52.52
N GLY A 84 -7.70 -11.19 -53.02
CA GLY A 84 -6.34 -10.93 -52.57
C GLY A 84 -5.72 -9.76 -53.35
N PHE A 85 -4.75 -9.07 -52.76
CA PHE A 85 -3.69 -8.38 -53.50
C PHE A 85 -2.37 -8.42 -52.71
N THR A 86 -1.30 -8.57 -53.48
CA THR A 86 0.11 -8.81 -53.16
C THR A 86 0.94 -7.53 -53.00
N PHE A 87 2.15 -7.72 -52.45
CA PHE A 87 3.30 -6.83 -52.25
C PHE A 87 3.57 -5.72 -53.27
N GLY A 88 4.16 -4.63 -52.76
CA GLY A 88 4.91 -3.63 -53.51
C GLY A 88 6.02 -2.99 -52.66
N VAL A 89 7.25 -3.41 -52.92
CA VAL A 89 8.51 -2.81 -52.44
C VAL A 89 8.77 -1.51 -53.23
N GLY A 90 9.19 -0.46 -52.55
CA GLY A 90 9.62 0.81 -53.15
C GLY A 90 10.87 1.34 -52.46
N SER A 91 12.02 1.06 -53.07
CA SER A 91 13.35 1.59 -52.77
C SER A 91 13.50 3.08 -53.09
N GLY A 92 14.36 3.80 -52.36
CA GLY A 92 14.93 5.06 -52.86
C GLY A 92 15.79 5.84 -51.86
N GLY A 93 17.12 5.59 -51.90
CA GLY A 93 18.24 6.53 -51.63
C GLY A 93 18.41 7.06 -50.20
N GLY A 94 19.54 6.93 -49.49
CA GLY A 94 20.93 6.87 -49.93
C GLY A 94 21.59 8.24 -49.78
N SER A 95 22.27 8.49 -48.65
CA SER A 95 23.52 9.26 -48.65
C SER A 95 24.40 8.85 -47.46
N ALA A 96 25.56 8.35 -47.82
CA ALA A 96 26.64 7.91 -46.96
C ALA A 96 27.48 9.09 -46.43
N GLY A 97 28.25 8.82 -45.39
CA GLY A 97 29.31 9.71 -44.91
C GLY A 97 30.02 9.12 -43.69
N GLY A 98 30.67 7.96 -43.86
CA GLY A 98 31.63 7.46 -42.87
C GLY A 98 32.99 8.11 -43.07
N PHE A 99 33.79 8.27 -42.01
CA PHE A 99 35.26 8.23 -42.07
C PHE A 99 35.86 7.84 -40.71
N LYS A 100 37.06 7.26 -40.80
CA LYS A 100 37.74 6.30 -39.92
C LYS A 100 38.56 6.89 -38.76
N PHE A 101 38.88 5.99 -37.83
CA PHE A 101 39.87 6.05 -36.74
C PHE A 101 41.29 6.52 -37.12
N GLY A 102 41.95 7.16 -36.16
CA GLY A 102 43.39 7.43 -36.12
C GLY A 102 43.90 7.56 -34.68
N THR A 103 44.94 6.79 -34.39
CA THR A 103 45.67 6.52 -33.14
C THR A 103 46.38 7.71 -32.47
N GLY A 104 46.64 7.62 -31.15
CA GLY A 104 47.79 8.30 -30.52
C GLY A 104 47.64 8.66 -29.03
N ASP A 105 48.47 8.03 -28.19
CA ASP A 105 48.65 8.19 -26.74
C ASP A 105 48.83 9.63 -26.21
N THR A 106 48.33 9.90 -25.00
CA THR A 106 49.08 10.23 -23.75
C THR A 106 48.28 11.14 -22.81
N GLY A 107 48.23 10.75 -21.52
CA GLY A 107 48.29 11.69 -20.40
C GLY A 107 46.98 12.22 -19.80
N GLY A 108 46.59 11.63 -18.67
CA GLY A 108 46.39 12.38 -17.42
C GLY A 108 45.13 13.23 -17.22
N SER A 109 44.47 12.91 -16.10
CA SER A 109 43.70 13.82 -15.22
C SER A 109 42.19 13.85 -15.34
N ALA A 110 41.60 13.80 -14.15
CA ALA A 110 40.19 13.82 -13.79
C ALA A 110 39.48 15.15 -14.13
N ALA A 111 38.21 15.04 -14.52
CA ALA A 111 37.07 15.95 -14.30
C ALA A 111 35.85 15.26 -14.97
N GLY A 112 34.66 15.17 -14.39
CA GLY A 112 33.86 16.28 -13.88
C GLY A 112 33.18 16.99 -15.06
N GLY A 113 32.02 16.51 -15.50
CA GLY A 113 31.33 17.02 -16.70
C GLY A 113 29.81 17.04 -16.55
N GLY A 114 29.31 18.03 -15.81
CA GLY A 114 27.93 18.51 -15.94
C GLY A 114 27.80 19.39 -17.19
N PHE A 115 26.70 19.22 -17.91
CA PHE A 115 26.36 20.01 -19.09
C PHE A 115 25.51 21.23 -18.70
N THR A 116 26.03 22.44 -18.91
CA THR A 116 25.24 23.68 -19.02
C THR A 116 25.82 24.55 -20.14
N PHE A 117 24.95 25.02 -21.04
CA PHE A 117 25.27 26.06 -22.02
C PHE A 117 25.24 27.45 -21.35
N GLY A 118 26.31 28.24 -21.53
CA GLY A 118 26.35 29.69 -21.24
C GLY A 118 25.64 30.51 -22.34
N GLY A 119 25.42 31.82 -22.26
CA GLY A 119 25.67 32.90 -21.30
C GLY A 119 24.65 34.03 -21.62
N LYS A 120 24.51 35.15 -20.90
CA LYS A 120 25.49 36.16 -20.51
C LYS A 120 24.99 37.01 -19.32
N SER A 121 25.96 37.64 -18.67
CA SER A 121 26.09 38.47 -17.46
C SER A 121 25.10 39.62 -17.11
N VAL A 122 24.62 39.63 -15.85
CA VAL A 122 24.76 40.63 -14.71
C VAL A 122 24.22 42.08 -14.86
N PRO A 123 23.75 42.86 -13.81
CA PRO A 123 23.49 42.61 -12.36
C PRO A 123 22.12 43.09 -11.76
N ALA A 124 21.95 42.75 -10.47
CA ALA A 124 21.29 43.49 -9.36
C ALA A 124 19.80 43.23 -9.01
N ALA A 125 19.58 42.91 -7.73
CA ALA A 125 18.31 42.64 -7.02
C ALA A 125 17.61 43.94 -6.55
N PRO A 126 16.54 43.92 -5.71
CA PRO A 126 15.44 42.94 -5.51
C PRO A 126 14.05 43.60 -5.62
N VAL A 127 12.97 42.89 -5.99
CA VAL A 127 11.61 43.22 -5.49
C VAL A 127 10.59 42.10 -5.74
N SER A 128 9.72 41.95 -4.75
CA SER A 128 8.44 41.24 -4.70
C SER A 128 7.48 41.49 -5.87
N GLY A 129 6.69 40.48 -6.24
CA GLY A 129 5.45 40.70 -6.99
C GLY A 129 4.91 39.42 -7.62
N GLY A 130 3.77 38.94 -7.13
CA GLY A 130 3.00 37.89 -7.78
C GLY A 130 2.43 38.35 -9.13
N GLY A 131 2.13 37.37 -9.99
CA GLY A 131 1.43 37.62 -11.26
C GLY A 131 1.49 36.39 -12.16
N GLY A 132 0.35 35.71 -12.30
CA GLY A 132 0.18 34.63 -13.26
C GLY A 132 0.30 35.11 -14.70
N PHE A 133 0.65 34.19 -15.59
CA PHE A 133 0.59 34.39 -17.02
C PHE A 133 -0.26 33.32 -17.70
N VAL A 134 -1.39 33.81 -18.22
CA VAL A 134 -2.22 33.26 -19.28
C VAL A 134 -1.39 33.24 -20.57
N PHE A 135 -1.47 32.17 -21.36
CA PHE A 135 -1.15 32.23 -22.79
C PHE A 135 -2.41 32.09 -23.62
N GLY A 136 -2.59 33.09 -24.48
CA GLY A 136 -3.74 33.30 -25.33
C GLY A 136 -3.80 32.37 -26.53
N ALA A 137 -5.02 32.27 -27.03
CA ALA A 137 -5.45 31.60 -28.24
C ALA A 137 -4.68 32.07 -29.48
N ASN A 138 -4.46 31.15 -30.41
CA ASN A 138 -4.44 31.50 -31.81
C ASN A 138 -5.44 30.61 -32.56
N SER A 139 -6.39 31.27 -33.20
CA SER A 139 -7.48 30.73 -34.00
C SER A 139 -7.01 30.48 -35.43
N ASP A 140 -7.21 29.27 -35.94
CA ASP A 140 -7.48 29.07 -37.35
C ASP A 140 -8.61 28.06 -37.51
N ALA A 141 -9.71 28.56 -38.07
CA ALA A 141 -10.95 27.84 -38.29
C ALA A 141 -10.95 27.19 -39.69
N GLY A 142 -10.99 25.86 -39.72
CA GLY A 142 -11.32 25.07 -40.90
C GLY A 142 -12.27 23.94 -40.48
N GLY A 143 -13.56 24.18 -40.61
CA GLY A 143 -14.61 23.30 -40.09
C GLY A 143 -14.69 21.95 -40.78
N VAL A 144 -14.72 20.88 -39.98
CA VAL A 144 -15.31 19.59 -40.36
C VAL A 144 -16.12 19.07 -39.17
N ALA A 145 -17.35 18.67 -39.45
CA ALA A 145 -18.42 18.36 -38.50
C ALA A 145 -18.03 17.34 -37.42
N ALA A 146 -18.25 17.73 -36.16
CA ALA A 146 -18.17 16.84 -35.01
C ALA A 146 -19.30 15.80 -35.05
N LYS A 147 -18.97 14.54 -35.36
CA LYS A 147 -19.79 13.41 -34.95
C LYS A 147 -19.57 13.20 -33.45
N LYS A 148 -20.59 13.50 -32.64
CA LYS A 148 -20.75 12.96 -31.29
C LYS A 148 -20.55 11.44 -31.36
N ARG A 149 -19.43 10.92 -30.85
CA ARG A 149 -19.37 9.52 -30.43
C ARG A 149 -19.97 9.46 -29.04
N ALA A 150 -21.13 8.81 -28.97
CA ALA A 150 -21.75 8.40 -27.72
C ALA A 150 -20.75 7.57 -26.91
N ALA A 151 -20.79 7.76 -25.59
CA ALA A 151 -20.16 6.87 -24.64
C ALA A 151 -20.55 5.44 -24.98
N GLU A 152 -19.56 4.59 -25.25
CA GLU A 152 -19.77 3.16 -25.37
C GLU A 152 -20.00 2.64 -23.94
N GLU A 153 -21.26 2.41 -23.61
CA GLU A 153 -21.66 1.70 -22.40
C GLU A 153 -20.95 0.35 -22.37
N ALA A 154 -20.05 0.18 -21.40
CA ALA A 154 -19.45 -1.10 -21.09
C ALA A 154 -20.56 -2.06 -20.64
N GLY A 155 -20.98 -2.96 -21.53
CA GLY A 155 -21.88 -4.06 -21.20
C GLY A 155 -21.29 -4.96 -20.09
N PRO A 156 -22.13 -5.66 -19.32
CA PRO A 156 -21.69 -6.39 -18.14
C PRO A 156 -20.96 -7.67 -18.55
N ARG A 157 -19.62 -7.64 -18.55
CA ARG A 157 -18.82 -8.86 -18.53
C ARG A 157 -18.75 -9.33 -17.09
N ALA A 158 -19.55 -10.34 -16.74
CA ALA A 158 -19.52 -10.99 -15.44
C ALA A 158 -18.08 -11.50 -15.17
N LYS A 159 -17.37 -10.78 -14.31
CA LYS A 159 -15.98 -11.01 -13.93
C LYS A 159 -15.86 -12.38 -13.27
N ARG A 160 -14.87 -13.17 -13.67
CA ARG A 160 -14.54 -14.44 -13.03
C ARG A 160 -13.77 -14.15 -11.73
N LEU A 161 -14.44 -13.53 -10.77
CA LEU A 161 -13.93 -13.39 -9.40
C LEU A 161 -13.90 -14.77 -8.76
N ARG A 162 -12.84 -15.09 -8.04
CA ARG A 162 -12.81 -16.30 -7.22
C ARG A 162 -13.80 -16.09 -6.07
N SER A 163 -14.83 -16.94 -6.01
CA SER A 163 -15.99 -16.72 -5.13
C SER A 163 -15.72 -16.96 -3.64
N SER A 164 -14.58 -17.56 -3.29
CA SER A 164 -14.22 -17.90 -1.91
C SER A 164 -12.81 -17.43 -1.58
N ALA A 165 -12.61 -16.99 -0.34
CA ALA A 165 -11.28 -16.73 0.19
C ALA A 165 -10.42 -18.01 0.18
N LEU A 166 -9.14 -17.85 -0.12
CA LEU A 166 -8.13 -18.90 0.03
C LEU A 166 -7.92 -19.19 1.51
N GLN A 167 -7.94 -20.46 1.88
CA GLN A 167 -7.55 -20.91 3.21
C GLN A 167 -6.03 -21.14 3.21
N LEU A 168 -5.27 -20.17 3.73
CA LEU A 168 -3.83 -20.25 3.88
C LEU A 168 -3.46 -20.88 5.24
N ARG A 169 -2.53 -21.84 5.21
CA ARG A 169 -2.00 -22.60 6.35
C ARG A 169 -0.66 -22.06 6.85
N GLY A 170 0.00 -21.21 6.07
CA GLY A 170 1.28 -20.59 6.40
C GLY A 170 2.51 -21.36 5.91
N ASP A 171 2.30 -22.45 5.17
CA ASP A 171 3.34 -23.27 4.53
C ASP A 171 3.21 -23.29 3.00
N GLU A 172 2.43 -22.37 2.43
CA GLU A 172 2.27 -22.22 1.00
C GLU A 172 3.52 -21.68 0.31
N SER A 173 3.80 -22.22 -0.87
CA SER A 173 4.78 -21.67 -1.80
C SER A 173 4.26 -21.79 -3.22
N GLY A 174 4.92 -21.08 -4.14
CA GLY A 174 4.48 -21.04 -5.52
C GLY A 174 5.60 -20.71 -6.50
N GLY A 175 5.23 -20.78 -7.77
CA GLY A 175 6.08 -20.33 -8.87
C GLY A 175 6.08 -18.81 -8.94
N VAL A 176 7.21 -18.23 -9.35
CA VAL A 176 7.35 -16.78 -9.50
C VAL A 176 7.02 -16.41 -10.94
N LEU A 177 6.04 -15.51 -11.09
CA LEU A 177 5.81 -14.77 -12.33
C LEU A 177 6.35 -13.35 -12.19
N ILE A 178 6.79 -12.78 -13.30
CA ILE A 178 7.33 -11.42 -13.34
C ILE A 178 6.93 -10.71 -14.63
N VAL A 179 6.80 -9.38 -14.56
CA VAL A 179 6.35 -8.53 -15.66
C VAL A 179 6.96 -7.15 -15.53
N GLY A 180 7.07 -6.43 -16.64
CA GLY A 180 7.55 -5.05 -16.69
C GLY A 180 8.78 -4.90 -17.56
N ASN A 181 9.58 -3.88 -17.27
CA ASN A 181 10.87 -3.65 -17.90
C ASN A 181 11.98 -4.48 -17.24
N GLY A 182 12.94 -4.94 -18.03
CA GLY A 182 14.07 -5.76 -17.60
C GLY A 182 15.44 -5.25 -18.05
N ASP A 183 15.57 -3.95 -18.35
CA ASP A 183 16.81 -3.34 -18.84
C ASP A 183 18.05 -3.60 -17.96
N CYS A 184 17.85 -3.79 -16.66
CA CYS A 184 18.90 -4.04 -15.68
C CYS A 184 18.81 -5.46 -15.09
N GLY A 185 18.16 -6.39 -15.78
CA GLY A 185 18.03 -7.78 -15.34
C GLY A 185 17.01 -8.01 -14.22
N GLN A 186 16.24 -7.00 -13.81
CA GLN A 186 15.27 -7.09 -12.71
C GLN A 186 14.15 -8.12 -12.94
N LEU A 187 13.97 -8.59 -14.18
CA LEU A 187 13.05 -9.67 -14.50
C LEU A 187 13.62 -11.08 -14.21
N GLY A 188 14.93 -11.23 -14.06
CA GLY A 188 15.51 -12.53 -13.67
C GLY A 188 15.36 -13.63 -14.74
N LEU A 189 15.11 -13.28 -16.00
CA LEU A 189 14.85 -14.25 -17.07
C LEU A 189 16.13 -14.81 -17.71
N GLY A 190 17.29 -14.22 -17.39
CA GLY A 190 18.59 -14.58 -17.96
C GLY A 190 18.73 -14.30 -19.46
N GLY A 191 19.96 -14.46 -19.95
CA GLY A 191 20.28 -14.48 -21.39
C GLY A 191 20.35 -13.12 -22.10
N GLU A 192 21.00 -13.14 -23.28
CA GLU A 192 21.11 -12.02 -24.23
C GLU A 192 19.89 -11.91 -25.17
N ASP A 193 18.81 -12.65 -24.89
CA ASP A 193 17.61 -12.62 -25.73
C ASP A 193 16.80 -11.34 -25.45
N ASP A 194 17.08 -10.31 -26.23
CA ASP A 194 16.39 -9.02 -26.19
C ASP A 194 14.85 -9.14 -26.29
N SER A 195 14.31 -10.26 -26.79
CA SER A 195 12.86 -10.47 -26.88
C SER A 195 12.18 -10.75 -25.52
N LEU A 196 12.96 -11.12 -24.50
CA LEU A 196 12.49 -11.31 -23.12
C LEU A 196 12.86 -10.14 -22.19
N ARG A 197 13.46 -9.09 -22.75
CA ARG A 197 13.93 -7.93 -22.00
C ARG A 197 12.78 -7.15 -21.36
N ASP A 198 11.68 -6.99 -22.08
CA ASP A 198 10.47 -6.35 -21.56
C ASP A 198 9.27 -7.26 -21.77
N THR A 199 8.38 -7.31 -20.78
CA THR A 199 7.18 -8.15 -20.84
C THR A 199 5.98 -7.35 -20.40
N LEU A 200 4.94 -7.35 -21.23
CA LEU A 200 3.64 -6.74 -20.91
C LEU A 200 2.68 -7.73 -20.23
N THR A 201 3.00 -9.03 -20.29
CA THR A 201 2.22 -10.11 -19.69
C THR A 201 3.11 -10.94 -18.77
N PRO A 202 2.66 -11.29 -17.56
CA PRO A 202 3.49 -12.03 -16.61
C PRO A 202 4.06 -13.33 -17.18
N VAL A 203 5.36 -13.53 -17.01
CA VAL A 203 6.08 -14.72 -17.46
C VAL A 203 6.69 -15.46 -16.28
N PRO A 204 6.73 -16.80 -16.28
CA PRO A 204 7.39 -17.57 -15.23
C PRO A 204 8.89 -17.43 -15.32
N ILE A 205 9.56 -17.38 -14.16
CA ILE A 205 11.03 -17.42 -14.07
C ILE A 205 11.49 -18.89 -14.03
N PRO A 206 12.05 -19.46 -15.12
CA PRO A 206 12.27 -20.90 -15.21
C PRO A 206 13.31 -21.42 -14.20
N SER A 207 14.33 -20.62 -13.90
CA SER A 207 15.39 -20.95 -12.94
C SER A 207 14.88 -21.12 -11.50
N LEU A 208 13.70 -20.56 -11.17
CA LEU A 208 13.03 -20.71 -9.88
C LEU A 208 11.98 -21.83 -9.86
N GLY A 209 11.80 -22.61 -10.94
CA GLY A 209 10.70 -23.58 -11.05
C GLY A 209 10.66 -24.67 -9.96
N ALA A 210 11.81 -25.00 -9.36
CA ALA A 210 11.90 -25.96 -8.24
C ALA A 210 12.04 -25.28 -6.87
N VAL A 211 12.09 -23.95 -6.83
CA VAL A 211 12.31 -23.16 -5.63
C VAL A 211 10.97 -22.83 -4.99
N ARG A 212 10.80 -23.23 -3.72
CA ARG A 212 9.57 -22.99 -2.95
C ARG A 212 9.52 -21.57 -2.40
N VAL A 213 9.21 -20.60 -3.26
CA VAL A 213 9.09 -19.18 -2.90
C VAL A 213 7.76 -18.90 -2.20
N CYS A 214 7.80 -18.16 -1.09
CA CYS A 214 6.62 -17.78 -0.31
C CYS A 214 6.43 -16.26 -0.18
N ALA A 215 7.47 -15.46 -0.35
CA ALA A 215 7.37 -14.01 -0.30
C ALA A 215 8.36 -13.31 -1.24
N LEU A 216 8.01 -12.10 -1.65
CA LEU A 216 8.79 -11.26 -2.56
C LEU A 216 9.03 -9.87 -1.96
N ALA A 217 10.17 -9.28 -2.31
CA ALA A 217 10.45 -7.86 -2.12
C ALA A 217 11.09 -7.32 -3.41
N CYS A 218 10.51 -6.26 -3.98
CA CYS A 218 11.07 -5.58 -5.14
C CYS A 218 11.67 -4.26 -4.67
N GLY A 219 12.94 -4.05 -4.99
CA GLY A 219 13.58 -2.75 -4.89
C GLY A 219 13.35 -1.93 -6.16
N GLY A 220 14.11 -0.85 -6.33
CA GLY A 220 14.03 -0.02 -7.55
C GLY A 220 14.25 -0.85 -8.82
N LEU A 221 15.46 -1.43 -8.94
CA LEU A 221 15.91 -2.19 -10.13
C LEU A 221 16.41 -3.60 -9.79
N HIS A 222 15.97 -4.16 -8.68
CA HIS A 222 16.31 -5.53 -8.28
C HIS A 222 15.13 -6.19 -7.57
N THR A 223 15.12 -7.52 -7.52
CA THR A 223 14.11 -8.31 -6.83
C THR A 223 14.75 -9.32 -5.90
N ALA A 224 14.06 -9.62 -4.81
CA ALA A 224 14.39 -10.67 -3.88
C ALA A 224 13.20 -11.60 -3.64
N ALA A 225 13.50 -12.88 -3.48
CA ALA A 225 12.55 -13.92 -3.14
C ALA A 225 12.97 -14.62 -1.85
N LEU A 226 12.02 -14.78 -0.94
CA LEU A 226 12.15 -15.58 0.27
C LEU A 226 11.48 -16.93 0.06
N THR A 227 12.19 -17.99 0.46
CA THR A 227 11.72 -19.36 0.36
C THR A 227 11.21 -19.89 1.68
N LEU A 228 10.37 -20.93 1.66
CA LEU A 228 9.81 -21.55 2.86
C LEU A 228 10.85 -22.07 3.86
N ASP A 229 12.04 -22.45 3.39
CA ASP A 229 13.14 -22.90 4.26
C ASP A 229 14.02 -21.75 4.75
N GLY A 230 13.60 -20.50 4.52
CA GLY A 230 14.25 -19.31 5.03
C GLY A 230 15.47 -18.85 4.23
N ARG A 231 15.67 -19.36 3.01
CA ARG A 231 16.72 -18.90 2.10
C ARG A 231 16.28 -17.72 1.24
N VAL A 232 17.21 -16.81 0.96
CA VAL A 232 16.99 -15.59 0.18
C VAL A 232 17.65 -15.72 -1.20
N TRP A 233 16.90 -15.44 -2.24
CA TRP A 233 17.35 -15.37 -3.63
C TRP A 233 17.23 -13.94 -4.14
N THR A 234 18.18 -13.47 -4.94
CA THR A 234 18.22 -12.09 -5.47
C THR A 234 18.60 -12.07 -6.95
N TRP A 235 18.13 -11.07 -7.69
CA TRP A 235 18.51 -10.77 -9.08
C TRP A 235 18.17 -9.31 -9.44
N GLY A 236 18.71 -8.82 -10.55
CA GLY A 236 18.58 -7.43 -11.04
C GLY A 236 19.89 -6.66 -11.00
N CYS A 237 19.81 -5.34 -11.04
CA CYS A 237 20.98 -4.47 -11.10
C CYS A 237 21.90 -4.69 -9.90
N ASN A 238 23.18 -4.98 -10.13
CA ASN A 238 24.16 -5.18 -9.06
C ASN A 238 25.32 -4.17 -9.07
N ASP A 239 25.20 -3.05 -9.79
CA ASP A 239 26.17 -1.95 -9.75
C ASP A 239 26.46 -1.46 -8.32
N ASP A 240 25.46 -1.59 -7.45
CA ASP A 240 25.47 -1.20 -6.05
C ASP A 240 25.76 -2.32 -5.06
N GLU A 241 26.15 -3.49 -5.58
CA GLU A 241 26.39 -4.71 -4.81
C GLU A 241 25.17 -5.13 -3.96
N VAL A 242 23.98 -4.69 -4.35
CA VAL A 242 22.72 -4.87 -3.63
C VAL A 242 22.20 -6.31 -3.68
N LEU A 243 22.68 -7.14 -4.60
CA LEU A 243 22.28 -8.55 -4.65
C LEU A 243 22.89 -9.37 -3.49
N GLY A 244 23.97 -8.89 -2.87
CA GLY A 244 24.60 -9.57 -1.73
C GLY A 244 25.26 -10.90 -2.08
N ARG A 245 25.55 -11.13 -3.38
CA ARG A 245 26.08 -12.39 -3.90
C ARG A 245 26.91 -12.15 -5.16
N ALA A 246 27.75 -13.13 -5.48
CA ALA A 246 28.42 -13.24 -6.77
C ALA A 246 27.55 -13.96 -7.81
N GLY A 247 28.02 -13.98 -9.06
CA GLY A 247 27.39 -14.65 -10.20
C GLY A 247 26.59 -13.70 -11.10
N GLU A 248 25.87 -14.27 -12.07
CA GLU A 248 25.05 -13.51 -13.02
C GLU A 248 23.96 -12.72 -12.31
N GLU A 249 23.82 -11.45 -12.66
CA GLU A 249 22.90 -10.52 -12.02
C GLU A 249 21.48 -10.61 -12.60
N SER A 250 21.37 -10.93 -13.90
CA SER A 250 20.11 -11.10 -14.62
C SER A 250 19.42 -12.45 -14.39
N GLU A 251 20.00 -13.30 -13.54
CA GLU A 251 19.43 -14.59 -13.14
C GLU A 251 19.30 -14.68 -11.61
N PRO A 252 18.21 -15.25 -11.08
CA PRO A 252 18.06 -15.54 -9.65
C PRO A 252 19.20 -16.39 -9.12
N GLY A 253 19.88 -15.87 -8.08
CA GLY A 253 20.93 -16.58 -7.37
C GLY A 253 20.71 -16.57 -5.87
N LEU A 254 21.21 -17.61 -5.19
CA LEU A 254 21.14 -17.74 -3.75
C LEU A 254 22.11 -16.78 -3.05
N VAL A 255 21.62 -16.05 -2.05
CA VAL A 255 22.46 -15.23 -1.18
C VAL A 255 23.13 -16.11 -0.13
N GLN A 256 24.46 -16.08 -0.08
CA GLN A 256 25.29 -16.87 0.84
C GLN A 256 26.05 -15.96 1.82
N GLY A 257 27.17 -16.41 2.38
CA GLY A 257 27.95 -15.63 3.35
C GLY A 257 27.29 -15.61 4.73
N ALA A 258 27.07 -14.42 5.30
CA ALA A 258 26.53 -14.28 6.66
C ALA A 258 25.09 -14.80 6.84
N LEU A 259 24.34 -14.99 5.75
CA LEU A 259 23.02 -15.63 5.77
C LEU A 259 23.09 -17.15 5.70
N SER A 260 24.27 -17.75 5.50
CA SER A 260 24.43 -19.21 5.42
C SER A 260 24.04 -19.85 6.76
N GLY A 261 22.97 -20.65 6.76
CA GLY A 261 22.45 -21.31 7.96
C GLY A 261 21.51 -20.44 8.81
N VAL A 262 21.23 -19.20 8.40
CA VAL A 262 20.22 -18.35 9.03
C VAL A 262 18.87 -18.63 8.37
N GLN A 263 17.86 -18.95 9.17
CA GLN A 263 16.49 -19.00 8.67
C GLN A 263 15.92 -17.58 8.65
N VAL A 264 15.78 -17.00 7.46
CA VAL A 264 15.17 -15.68 7.28
C VAL A 264 13.65 -15.80 7.29
N LYS A 265 12.97 -14.89 7.99
CA LYS A 265 11.50 -14.80 8.03
C LYS A 265 10.93 -13.59 7.30
N MET A 266 11.77 -12.60 6.99
CA MET A 266 11.35 -11.35 6.34
C MET A 266 12.51 -10.72 5.58
N ILE A 267 12.19 -10.13 4.44
CA ILE A 267 13.11 -9.40 3.57
C ILE A 267 12.50 -8.04 3.23
N SER A 268 13.35 -7.03 3.05
CA SER A 268 12.97 -5.73 2.50
C SER A 268 14.04 -5.24 1.52
N ALA A 269 13.61 -4.48 0.52
CA ALA A 269 14.45 -3.99 -0.56
C ALA A 269 14.19 -2.49 -0.74
N GLY A 270 15.26 -1.70 -0.82
CA GLY A 270 15.20 -0.29 -1.24
C GLY A 270 15.67 -0.12 -2.67
N ASP A 271 16.19 1.06 -3.02
CA ASP A 271 16.70 1.31 -4.36
C ASP A 271 18.07 0.66 -4.58
N SER A 272 18.97 0.81 -3.60
CA SER A 272 20.37 0.38 -3.67
C SER A 272 20.82 -0.44 -2.46
N HIS A 273 19.90 -0.83 -1.59
CA HIS A 273 20.18 -1.61 -0.38
C HIS A 273 19.11 -2.68 -0.13
N MET A 274 19.47 -3.66 0.69
CA MET A 274 18.57 -4.71 1.15
C MET A 274 18.73 -4.94 2.65
N ALA A 275 17.67 -5.49 3.25
CA ALA A 275 17.72 -5.98 4.62
C ALA A 275 16.94 -7.30 4.77
N ALA A 276 17.39 -8.11 5.73
CA ALA A 276 16.79 -9.39 6.07
C ALA A 276 16.70 -9.56 7.58
N LEU A 277 15.64 -10.22 8.04
CA LEU A 277 15.39 -10.53 9.44
C LEU A 277 15.35 -12.04 9.64
N GLY A 278 16.26 -12.55 10.47
CA GLY A 278 16.28 -13.93 10.92
C GLY A 278 15.14 -14.27 11.88
N VAL A 279 14.79 -15.56 11.96
CA VAL A 279 13.81 -16.07 12.93
C VAL A 279 14.23 -15.75 14.37
N GLY A 280 15.53 -15.79 14.67
CA GLY A 280 16.12 -15.44 15.97
C GLY A 280 16.07 -13.94 16.29
N GLY A 281 15.62 -13.09 15.36
CA GLY A 281 15.54 -11.64 15.53
C GLY A 281 16.82 -10.91 15.13
N GLU A 282 17.75 -11.57 14.44
CA GLU A 282 18.95 -10.99 13.88
C GLU A 282 18.64 -10.18 12.62
N VAL A 283 19.16 -8.96 12.51
CA VAL A 283 19.02 -8.13 11.31
C VAL A 283 20.31 -8.15 10.51
N PHE A 284 20.17 -8.29 9.21
CA PHE A 284 21.23 -8.18 8.22
C PHE A 284 20.89 -7.08 7.23
N SER A 285 21.88 -6.32 6.77
CA SER A 285 21.74 -5.34 5.70
C SER A 285 22.96 -5.34 4.80
N TRP A 286 22.78 -4.93 3.54
CA TRP A 286 23.86 -4.83 2.55
C TRP A 286 23.46 -3.91 1.39
N GLY A 287 24.38 -3.67 0.45
CA GLY A 287 24.30 -2.66 -0.61
C GLY A 287 24.88 -1.31 -0.17
N THR A 288 24.24 -0.21 -0.56
CA THR A 288 24.64 1.17 -0.23
C THR A 288 23.43 2.08 -0.16
N TYR A 289 23.61 3.23 0.48
CA TYR A 289 22.60 4.30 0.49
C TYR A 289 23.03 5.46 -0.42
N LYS A 290 22.04 6.25 -0.86
CA LYS A 290 22.20 7.48 -1.64
C LYS A 290 21.37 8.63 -1.05
N ASP A 291 21.74 9.86 -1.41
CA ASP A 291 20.93 11.05 -1.18
C ASP A 291 20.93 11.93 -2.45
N SER A 292 20.37 13.14 -2.38
CA SER A 292 20.33 14.04 -3.54
C SER A 292 21.70 14.41 -4.12
N ASN A 293 22.80 14.19 -3.40
CA ASN A 293 24.17 14.42 -3.86
C ASN A 293 24.86 13.14 -4.36
N GLY A 294 24.15 12.01 -4.43
CA GLY A 294 24.65 10.73 -4.86
C GLY A 294 25.03 9.80 -3.70
N TYR A 295 26.11 9.04 -3.87
CA TYR A 295 26.50 8.02 -2.88
C TYR A 295 26.81 8.62 -1.52
N ILE A 296 26.16 8.08 -0.50
CA ILE A 296 26.48 8.40 0.90
C ILE A 296 27.35 7.31 1.52
N GLY A 297 27.17 6.06 1.09
CA GLY A 297 27.96 4.90 1.49
C GLY A 297 27.12 3.85 2.22
N TYR A 298 27.79 2.87 2.85
CA TYR A 298 27.17 1.90 3.76
C TYR A 298 27.63 2.12 5.20
N THR A 299 28.95 2.21 5.41
CA THR A 299 29.58 2.79 6.61
C THR A 299 30.64 3.81 6.20
N LYS A 300 31.26 4.48 7.18
CA LYS A 300 32.38 5.38 6.93
C LYS A 300 33.58 4.70 6.24
N GLU A 301 33.83 3.43 6.57
CA GLU A 301 34.93 2.64 6.00
C GLU A 301 34.52 1.87 4.74
N LEU A 302 33.25 1.46 4.66
CA LEU A 302 32.73 0.62 3.59
C LEU A 302 31.74 1.39 2.72
N LYS A 303 32.14 1.67 1.48
CA LYS A 303 31.28 2.41 0.53
C LYS A 303 30.05 1.60 0.11
N LYS A 304 30.24 0.31 -0.22
CA LYS A 304 29.18 -0.63 -0.61
C LYS A 304 29.45 -1.95 0.09
N ALA A 305 28.41 -2.60 0.59
CA ALA A 305 28.48 -3.91 1.18
C ALA A 305 27.96 -4.96 0.19
N GLY A 306 28.85 -5.63 -0.54
CA GLY A 306 28.46 -6.66 -1.50
C GLY A 306 28.12 -8.03 -0.94
N GLU A 307 28.19 -8.19 0.38
CA GLU A 307 27.75 -9.38 1.10
C GLU A 307 26.89 -8.96 2.31
N PRO A 308 25.90 -9.77 2.71
CA PRO A 308 25.09 -9.52 3.91
C PRO A 308 25.95 -9.24 5.14
N GLN A 309 25.73 -8.09 5.79
CA GLN A 309 26.39 -7.74 7.04
C GLN A 309 25.38 -7.83 8.19
N GLN A 310 25.71 -8.56 9.25
CA GLN A 310 24.90 -8.57 10.46
C GLN A 310 25.02 -7.22 11.17
N VAL A 311 23.89 -6.59 11.49
CA VAL A 311 23.86 -5.30 12.19
C VAL A 311 24.28 -5.51 13.66
N SER A 312 25.56 -5.30 13.94
CA SER A 312 26.19 -5.68 15.21
C SER A 312 25.65 -4.92 16.42
N THR A 313 25.24 -3.66 16.25
CA THR A 313 24.66 -2.82 17.31
C THR A 313 23.32 -3.34 17.83
N LEU A 314 22.62 -4.14 17.03
CA LEU A 314 21.36 -4.79 17.43
C LEU A 314 21.58 -6.15 18.10
N LYS A 315 22.82 -6.64 18.21
CA LYS A 315 23.12 -7.93 18.86
C LYS A 315 22.65 -7.93 20.31
N GLY A 316 22.01 -9.02 20.71
CA GLY A 316 21.41 -9.17 22.04
C GLY A 316 20.05 -8.50 22.19
N ARG A 317 19.56 -7.80 21.16
CA ARG A 317 18.22 -7.22 21.13
C ARG A 317 17.42 -7.80 19.96
N PRO A 318 16.47 -8.73 20.22
CA PRO A 318 15.73 -9.38 19.14
C PRO A 318 14.80 -8.39 18.43
N MET A 319 14.82 -8.39 17.10
CA MET A 319 13.92 -7.61 16.27
C MET A 319 12.72 -8.45 15.79
N LYS A 320 11.56 -7.81 15.59
CA LYS A 320 10.36 -8.44 15.03
C LYS A 320 10.01 -8.00 13.62
N TRP A 321 10.55 -6.87 13.17
CA TRP A 321 10.20 -6.28 11.88
C TRP A 321 11.41 -5.60 11.24
N VAL A 322 11.49 -5.65 9.91
CA VAL A 322 12.41 -4.86 9.09
C VAL A 322 11.66 -4.29 7.89
N ALA A 323 11.98 -3.06 7.52
CA ALA A 323 11.43 -2.39 6.34
C ALA A 323 12.50 -1.50 5.68
N SER A 324 12.30 -1.23 4.40
CA SER A 324 13.15 -0.35 3.61
C SER A 324 12.29 0.70 2.94
N GLY A 325 12.75 1.94 2.90
CA GLY A 325 12.38 2.88 1.83
C GLY A 325 13.41 2.85 0.70
N ALA A 326 13.48 3.88 -0.14
CA ALA A 326 14.46 3.93 -1.23
C ALA A 326 15.90 3.87 -0.67
N ASP A 327 16.21 4.78 0.25
CA ASP A 327 17.56 4.96 0.79
C ASP A 327 17.62 4.97 2.32
N HIS A 328 16.69 4.31 3.01
CA HIS A 328 16.75 4.15 4.46
C HIS A 328 16.19 2.80 4.88
N THR A 329 16.65 2.31 6.03
CA THR A 329 16.21 1.04 6.62
C THR A 329 15.65 1.27 8.01
N ILE A 330 14.63 0.48 8.37
CA ILE A 330 13.90 0.56 9.63
C ILE A 330 13.88 -0.83 10.26
N ALA A 331 14.20 -0.95 11.54
CA ALA A 331 14.05 -2.17 12.32
C ALA A 331 13.25 -1.91 13.59
N VAL A 332 12.29 -2.78 13.90
CA VAL A 332 11.46 -2.66 15.10
C VAL A 332 11.82 -3.76 16.09
N ALA A 333 12.14 -3.36 17.33
CA ALA A 333 12.45 -4.28 18.40
C ALA A 333 11.24 -5.18 18.74
N ALA A 334 11.51 -6.39 19.23
CA ALA A 334 10.46 -7.36 19.56
C ALA A 334 9.45 -6.86 20.61
N ASP A 335 9.89 -6.00 21.52
CA ASP A 335 9.03 -5.32 22.50
C ASP A 335 8.11 -4.26 21.87
N GLY A 336 8.41 -3.81 20.64
CA GLY A 336 7.76 -2.71 19.95
C GLY A 336 8.07 -1.33 20.53
N LEU A 337 8.94 -1.21 21.52
CA LEU A 337 9.23 0.05 22.21
C LEU A 337 10.25 0.88 21.43
N ASP A 338 11.28 0.21 20.91
CA ASP A 338 12.37 0.85 20.20
C ASP A 338 12.29 0.57 18.70
N VAL A 339 12.41 1.64 17.92
CA VAL A 339 12.57 1.60 16.46
C VAL A 339 13.94 2.14 16.11
N TYR A 340 14.66 1.45 15.24
CA TYR A 340 15.98 1.82 14.77
C TYR A 340 15.92 2.20 13.30
N LEU A 341 16.45 3.37 12.95
CA LEU A 341 16.45 3.89 11.57
C LEU A 341 17.87 4.30 11.17
N TRP A 342 18.28 3.98 9.95
CA TRP A 342 19.58 4.40 9.40
C TRP A 342 19.51 4.55 7.88
N GLY A 343 20.54 5.16 7.30
CA GLY A 343 20.62 5.50 5.88
C GLY A 343 20.43 7.00 5.65
N CYS A 344 19.76 7.39 4.57
CA CYS A 344 19.50 8.78 4.22
C CYS A 344 18.44 9.40 5.13
N GLY A 345 18.73 10.59 5.67
CA GLY A 345 17.81 11.39 6.49
C GLY A 345 17.44 12.75 5.93
N GLU A 346 17.74 13.02 4.65
CA GLU A 346 17.62 14.34 4.02
C GLU A 346 16.23 14.97 4.13
N LYS A 347 15.18 14.15 4.10
CA LYS A 347 13.77 14.59 4.13
C LYS A 347 13.09 14.29 5.48
N GLY A 348 13.83 13.89 6.51
CA GLY A 348 13.27 13.53 7.82
C GLY A 348 12.73 12.09 7.91
N GLN A 349 13.01 11.24 6.91
CA GLN A 349 12.56 9.84 6.89
C GLN A 349 13.16 8.97 8.01
N LEU A 350 14.22 9.44 8.68
CA LEU A 350 14.78 8.81 9.89
C LEU A 350 14.05 9.19 11.18
N ALA A 351 12.86 9.81 11.09
CA ALA A 351 12.08 10.25 12.24
C ALA A 351 12.85 11.22 13.16
N GLN A 352 13.69 12.06 12.54
CA GLN A 352 14.36 13.17 13.19
C GLN A 352 14.62 14.29 12.18
N ASP A 353 14.45 15.54 12.60
CA ASP A 353 14.86 16.70 11.81
C ASP A 353 16.38 16.87 11.95
N LEU A 354 17.12 16.35 10.96
CA LEU A 354 18.58 16.40 10.91
C LEU A 354 19.04 17.54 10.02
N GLN A 355 20.07 18.27 10.45
CA GLN A 355 20.85 19.08 9.51
C GLN A 355 21.72 18.14 8.67
N TRP A 356 21.14 17.62 7.59
CA TRP A 356 21.67 16.52 6.80
C TRP A 356 22.87 16.92 5.93
N GLU A 357 24.01 17.23 6.56
CA GLU A 357 25.27 17.57 5.89
C GLU A 357 26.48 17.08 6.70
N GLY A 358 27.65 17.02 6.03
CA GLY A 358 28.95 16.80 6.69
C GLY A 358 28.99 15.59 7.62
N ALA A 359 29.29 15.83 8.90
CA ALA A 359 29.44 14.78 9.90
C ALA A 359 28.10 14.11 10.30
N VAL A 360 26.98 14.85 10.29
CA VAL A 360 25.65 14.32 10.67
C VAL A 360 25.22 13.24 9.68
N LYS A 361 25.44 13.48 8.39
CA LYS A 361 25.21 12.51 7.32
C LYS A 361 25.97 11.21 7.56
N GLN A 362 27.23 11.29 8.00
CA GLN A 362 28.03 10.09 8.30
C GLN A 362 27.59 9.38 9.58
N GLN A 363 27.14 10.13 10.60
CA GLN A 363 26.74 9.56 11.89
C GLN A 363 25.51 8.66 11.79
N HIS A 364 24.46 9.09 11.07
CA HIS A 364 23.18 8.38 11.00
C HIS A 364 23.04 7.48 9.76
N LEU A 365 24.07 7.47 8.92
CA LEU A 365 24.19 6.55 7.81
C LEU A 365 24.35 5.10 8.29
N GLU A 366 25.19 4.88 9.29
CA GLU A 366 25.69 3.54 9.56
C GLU A 366 24.65 2.68 10.29
N PRO A 367 24.43 1.42 9.86
CA PRO A 367 23.68 0.44 10.65
C PRO A 367 24.26 0.23 12.06
N THR A 368 25.53 0.60 12.27
CA THR A 368 26.22 0.56 13.58
C THR A 368 25.85 1.70 14.51
N GLN A 369 25.30 2.81 13.99
CA GLN A 369 24.86 3.96 14.78
C GLN A 369 23.46 4.44 14.36
N PRO A 370 22.44 3.56 14.42
CA PRO A 370 21.11 3.91 14.00
C PRO A 370 20.51 4.99 14.91
N VAL A 371 19.65 5.84 14.33
CA VAL A 371 18.71 6.67 15.09
C VAL A 371 17.79 5.74 15.87
N GLN A 372 17.75 5.90 17.18
CA GLN A 372 16.82 5.18 18.06
C GLN A 372 15.63 6.07 18.38
N LEU A 373 14.44 5.60 18.04
CA LEU A 373 13.17 6.27 18.25
C LEU A 373 12.31 5.49 19.25
N ARG A 374 11.71 6.24 20.19
CA ARG A 374 10.60 5.79 21.05
C ARG A 374 9.41 6.73 20.88
N LEU A 375 8.25 6.20 20.53
CA LEU A 375 7.02 6.97 20.65
C LEU A 375 6.67 7.05 22.14
N PRO A 376 6.44 8.24 22.74
CA PRO A 376 6.02 9.50 22.14
C PRO A 376 6.99 10.67 22.44
N SER A 377 8.30 10.53 22.17
CA SER A 377 9.25 11.66 22.27
C SER A 377 9.02 12.77 21.23
N VAL A 378 7.80 12.88 20.69
CA VAL A 378 7.33 13.73 19.60
C VAL A 378 6.69 15.00 20.20
N PRO A 379 7.21 16.21 19.93
CA PRO A 379 6.63 17.45 20.44
C PRO A 379 5.17 17.66 19.97
N GLY A 380 4.28 18.05 20.89
CA GLY A 380 2.91 18.49 20.57
C GLY A 380 1.82 17.42 20.65
N CYS A 381 2.16 16.17 20.97
CA CYS A 381 1.17 15.12 21.25
C CYS A 381 0.89 15.04 22.76
N ASP A 382 -0.33 15.37 23.20
CA ASP A 382 -0.77 14.99 24.56
C ASP A 382 -1.03 13.49 24.58
N THR A 383 -0.03 12.76 25.09
CA THR A 383 -0.02 11.30 25.23
C THR A 383 -1.27 10.78 25.93
N LYS A 384 -1.76 11.51 26.94
CA LYS A 384 -2.97 11.15 27.69
C LYS A 384 -4.21 11.23 26.83
N SER A 385 -4.37 12.31 26.08
CA SER A 385 -5.47 12.46 25.14
C SER A 385 -5.45 11.37 24.07
N LEU A 386 -4.28 11.00 23.55
CA LEU A 386 -4.18 9.99 22.50
C LEU A 386 -4.45 8.57 23.01
N LEU A 387 -3.92 8.20 24.18
CA LEU A 387 -4.20 6.89 24.77
C LEU A 387 -5.69 6.76 25.11
N VAL A 388 -6.30 7.82 25.65
CA VAL A 388 -7.75 7.85 25.94
C VAL A 388 -8.56 7.69 24.65
N ARG A 389 -8.22 8.43 23.59
CA ARG A 389 -8.89 8.29 22.27
C ARG A 389 -8.76 6.88 21.72
N THR A 390 -7.55 6.34 21.72
CA THR A 390 -7.24 4.99 21.23
C THR A 390 -8.02 3.91 21.98
N LEU A 391 -8.05 3.96 23.32
CA LEU A 391 -8.79 3.00 24.14
C LEU A 391 -10.30 3.10 23.91
N ASN A 392 -10.81 4.32 23.74
CA ASN A 392 -12.23 4.54 23.43
C ASN A 392 -12.60 4.03 22.04
N GLU A 393 -11.75 4.26 21.02
CA GLU A 393 -11.99 3.76 19.66
C GLU A 393 -11.95 2.23 19.57
N ASN A 394 -11.00 1.59 20.27
CA ASN A 394 -10.94 0.14 20.33
C ASN A 394 -12.20 -0.45 20.98
N LEU A 395 -12.69 0.17 22.06
CA LEU A 395 -13.93 -0.24 22.72
C LEU A 395 -15.14 -0.04 21.79
N ILE A 396 -15.24 1.12 21.13
CA ILE A 396 -16.34 1.42 20.20
C ILE A 396 -16.34 0.46 19.01
N THR A 397 -15.15 0.19 18.43
CA THR A 397 -15.00 -0.75 17.31
C THR A 397 -15.42 -2.16 17.71
N TRP A 398 -14.97 -2.62 18.89
CA TRP A 398 -15.40 -3.91 19.43
C TRP A 398 -16.92 -3.98 19.62
N MET A 399 -17.52 -2.94 20.22
CA MET A 399 -18.98 -2.88 20.41
C MET A 399 -19.73 -2.95 19.07
N ARG A 400 -19.25 -2.24 18.03
CA ARG A 400 -19.85 -2.28 16.69
C ARG A 400 -19.79 -3.68 16.08
N LEU A 401 -18.65 -4.34 16.13
CA LEU A 401 -18.48 -5.70 15.60
C LEU A 401 -19.41 -6.70 16.30
N GLN A 402 -19.60 -6.56 17.61
CA GLN A 402 -20.54 -7.38 18.37
C GLN A 402 -21.99 -7.12 17.96
N MET A 403 -22.37 -5.85 17.77
CA MET A 403 -23.71 -5.49 17.30
C MET A 403 -23.98 -5.96 15.86
N GLU A 404 -22.97 -5.96 14.99
CA GLU A 404 -23.07 -6.44 13.61
C GLU A 404 -23.12 -7.97 13.51
N ALA A 405 -22.53 -8.68 14.48
CA ALA A 405 -22.52 -10.14 14.53
C ALA A 405 -23.86 -10.77 14.98
N ASP A 406 -24.88 -9.95 15.30
CA ASP A 406 -26.20 -10.38 15.81
C ASP A 406 -26.11 -11.27 17.07
N GLU A 407 -24.99 -11.21 17.79
CA GLU A 407 -24.84 -11.81 19.11
C GLU A 407 -25.50 -10.89 20.16
N ALA A 408 -26.15 -11.49 21.17
CA ALA A 408 -26.76 -10.72 22.25
C ALA A 408 -25.68 -9.89 22.95
N PHE A 409 -25.68 -8.58 22.72
CA PHE A 409 -24.70 -7.64 23.27
C PHE A 409 -24.55 -7.83 24.79
N ASP A 410 -23.41 -8.38 25.22
CA ASP A 410 -23.12 -8.56 26.64
C ASP A 410 -22.59 -7.24 27.23
N ALA A 411 -23.51 -6.48 27.83
CA ALA A 411 -23.18 -5.27 28.56
C ALA A 411 -22.16 -5.52 29.69
N THR A 412 -22.08 -6.74 30.22
CA THR A 412 -21.13 -7.14 31.27
C THR A 412 -19.70 -7.21 30.75
N GLU A 413 -19.50 -7.82 29.58
CA GLU A 413 -18.20 -7.89 28.92
C GLU A 413 -17.76 -6.49 28.46
N ALA A 414 -18.68 -5.71 27.88
CA ALA A 414 -18.44 -4.33 27.50
C ALA A 414 -18.01 -3.46 28.71
N CYS A 415 -18.69 -3.61 29.84
CA CYS A 415 -18.33 -2.95 31.09
C CYS A 415 -16.99 -3.46 31.66
N SER A 416 -16.70 -4.76 31.57
CA SER A 416 -15.42 -5.34 32.00
C SER A 416 -14.25 -4.80 31.17
N MET A 417 -14.40 -4.72 29.85
CA MET A 417 -13.42 -4.12 28.96
C MET A 417 -13.25 -2.62 29.24
N TYR A 418 -14.34 -1.88 29.42
CA TYR A 418 -14.28 -0.46 29.81
C TYR A 418 -13.58 -0.26 31.15
N LEU A 419 -13.87 -1.10 32.15
CA LEU A 419 -13.23 -1.05 33.47
C LEU A 419 -11.75 -1.45 33.39
N SER A 420 -11.39 -2.41 32.54
CA SER A 420 -10.00 -2.75 32.23
C SER A 420 -9.28 -1.57 31.57
N HIS A 421 -9.91 -0.88 30.60
CA HIS A 421 -9.39 0.35 29.99
C HIS A 421 -9.22 1.47 31.02
N GLN A 422 -10.20 1.66 31.91
CA GLN A 422 -10.12 2.64 33.02
C GLN A 422 -9.01 2.27 34.02
N ALA A 423 -8.86 0.99 34.36
CA ALA A 423 -7.79 0.52 35.22
C ALA A 423 -6.41 0.71 34.56
N GLU A 424 -6.29 0.49 33.25
CA GLU A 424 -5.08 0.80 32.47
C GLU A 424 -4.74 2.30 32.51
N LEU A 425 -5.75 3.18 32.40
CA LEU A 425 -5.58 4.63 32.56
C LEU A 425 -5.16 5.04 33.98
N GLN A 426 -5.51 4.24 34.99
CA GLN A 426 -5.26 4.52 36.41
C GLN A 426 -3.95 3.92 36.96
N LYS A 427 -3.29 2.99 36.26
CA LYS A 427 -2.09 2.28 36.73
C LYS A 427 -0.86 3.17 37.01
N GLY A 428 -0.83 4.43 36.54
CA GLY A 428 0.29 5.35 36.78
C GLY A 428 1.60 4.93 36.08
N GLY A 429 2.53 5.88 35.96
CA GLY A 429 3.75 5.78 35.13
C GLY A 429 3.69 6.76 33.96
N ALA A 430 4.84 7.14 33.40
CA ALA A 430 4.86 7.97 32.20
C ALA A 430 4.12 7.20 31.10
N LEU A 431 3.02 7.76 30.62
CA LEU A 431 2.24 7.21 29.51
C LEU A 431 3.10 6.96 28.25
N GLU A 432 4.26 7.65 28.24
CA GLU A 432 5.38 7.61 27.32
C GLU A 432 6.03 6.22 27.11
N ASP A 433 5.86 5.27 28.04
CA ASP A 433 6.51 3.95 27.92
C ASP A 433 5.65 2.87 27.20
N ARG A 434 4.50 3.25 26.62
CA ARG A 434 3.45 2.25 26.27
C ARG A 434 2.98 2.24 24.81
N LEU A 435 3.38 3.18 23.96
CA LEU A 435 3.07 3.14 22.53
C LEU A 435 4.01 2.16 21.83
N ARG A 436 3.53 0.93 21.64
CA ARG A 436 4.28 -0.11 20.95
C ARG A 436 4.05 -0.03 19.46
N VAL A 437 5.13 0.09 18.71
CA VAL A 437 5.15 -0.08 17.26
C VAL A 437 5.01 -1.56 16.96
N ARG A 438 3.96 -1.90 16.22
CA ARG A 438 3.69 -3.24 15.70
C ARG A 438 4.56 -3.53 14.48
N ALA A 439 4.58 -2.58 13.54
CA ALA A 439 5.27 -2.68 12.26
C ALA A 439 5.68 -1.29 11.77
N ALA A 440 6.62 -1.24 10.84
CA ALA A 440 7.03 -0.03 10.16
C ALA A 440 7.07 -0.25 8.65
N PHE A 441 6.89 0.81 7.87
CA PHE A 441 6.85 0.75 6.41
C PHE A 441 7.59 1.96 5.85
N GLY A 442 8.42 1.74 4.83
CA GLY A 442 9.08 2.81 4.09
C GLY A 442 8.39 3.05 2.75
N GLY A 443 8.16 4.31 2.40
CA GLY A 443 8.10 4.76 1.01
C GLY A 443 9.47 5.24 0.55
N ALA A 444 9.57 5.87 -0.61
CA ALA A 444 10.90 6.29 -1.10
C ALA A 444 11.62 7.24 -0.12
N TYR A 445 10.91 8.29 0.32
CA TYR A 445 11.45 9.37 1.15
C TYR A 445 10.62 9.62 2.42
N HIS A 446 9.81 8.66 2.85
CA HIS A 446 8.96 8.79 4.03
C HIS A 446 8.73 7.46 4.72
N THR A 447 8.33 7.53 5.99
CA THR A 447 8.26 6.41 6.92
C THR A 447 6.91 6.43 7.62
N PHE A 448 6.31 5.26 7.74
CA PHE A 448 5.13 5.02 8.57
C PHE A 448 5.45 4.08 9.73
N LEU A 449 4.93 4.44 10.91
CA LEU A 449 4.95 3.59 12.09
C LEU A 449 3.51 3.19 12.42
N LEU A 450 3.25 1.90 12.40
CA LEU A 450 1.97 1.32 12.77
C LEU A 450 2.05 0.82 14.20
N THR A 451 1.20 1.33 15.09
CA THR A 451 1.15 0.88 16.48
C THR A 451 0.32 -0.39 16.65
N GLU A 452 0.44 -1.05 17.80
CA GLU A 452 -0.41 -2.19 18.18
C GLU A 452 -1.91 -1.81 18.22
N SER A 453 -2.21 -0.53 18.41
CA SER A 453 -3.56 0.01 18.38
C SER A 453 -4.07 0.41 16.99
N SER A 454 -3.37 0.04 15.91
CA SER A 454 -3.72 0.39 14.53
C SER A 454 -3.67 1.90 14.21
N ASN A 455 -2.98 2.70 15.02
CA ASN A 455 -2.71 4.10 14.70
C ASN A 455 -1.49 4.21 13.78
N VAL A 456 -1.54 5.18 12.86
CA VAL A 456 -0.49 5.41 11.88
C VAL A 456 0.19 6.74 12.17
N TYR A 457 1.50 6.71 12.38
CA TYR A 457 2.34 7.89 12.43
C TYR A 457 3.18 7.98 11.17
N ALA A 458 3.38 9.19 10.65
CA ALA A 458 4.10 9.44 9.41
C ALA A 458 5.17 10.51 9.62
N CYS A 459 6.33 10.33 8.98
CA CYS A 459 7.40 11.34 8.88
C CYS A 459 8.13 11.19 7.54
N GLY A 460 8.88 12.22 7.13
CA GLY A 460 9.58 12.28 5.86
C GLY A 460 9.05 13.36 4.92
N LEU A 461 9.26 13.16 3.63
CA LEU A 461 8.80 14.05 2.56
C LEU A 461 7.26 14.09 2.47
N ASN A 462 6.69 15.29 2.30
CA ASN A 462 5.25 15.53 2.20
C ASN A 462 4.86 16.52 1.08
N ASN A 463 5.74 16.73 0.09
CA ASN A 463 5.54 17.72 -0.97
C ASN A 463 4.30 17.47 -1.86
N MET A 464 3.74 16.27 -1.83
CA MET A 464 2.54 15.88 -2.58
C MET A 464 1.43 15.36 -1.66
N GLY A 465 1.55 15.53 -0.34
CA GLY A 465 0.57 15.03 0.64
C GLY A 465 0.69 13.54 0.95
N GLN A 466 1.81 12.90 0.60
CA GLN A 466 2.03 11.47 0.78
C GLN A 466 2.11 11.01 2.23
N LEU A 467 2.16 11.92 3.20
CA LEU A 467 2.03 11.58 4.63
C LEU A 467 0.56 11.51 5.10
N GLY A 468 -0.40 12.03 4.31
CA GLY A 468 -1.83 11.96 4.65
C GLY A 468 -2.26 12.91 5.76
N LEU A 469 -1.48 13.95 6.06
CA LEU A 469 -1.68 14.88 7.19
C LEU A 469 -2.74 15.96 6.91
N GLY A 470 -3.38 15.96 5.74
CA GLY A 470 -4.37 16.97 5.33
C GLY A 470 -3.76 18.32 4.95
N SER A 471 -2.42 18.43 4.95
CA SER A 471 -1.66 19.64 4.61
C SER A 471 -0.43 19.25 3.79
N LEU A 472 0.01 20.16 2.91
CA LEU A 472 1.32 20.08 2.25
C LEU A 472 2.42 20.77 3.07
N GLU A 473 2.03 21.58 4.07
CA GLU A 473 2.96 22.31 4.92
C GLU A 473 3.05 21.68 6.31
N PRO A 474 4.26 21.47 6.85
CA PRO A 474 5.55 21.64 6.16
C PRO A 474 5.75 20.58 5.06
N GLY A 475 6.48 20.95 3.99
CA GLY A 475 6.78 20.06 2.85
C GLY A 475 7.56 18.78 3.18
N HIS A 476 8.07 18.67 4.41
CA HIS A 476 8.56 17.45 5.03
C HIS A 476 8.50 17.59 6.56
N THR A 477 8.58 16.48 7.30
CA THR A 477 8.68 16.51 8.77
C THR A 477 9.55 15.36 9.27
N GLY A 478 10.58 15.66 10.06
CA GLY A 478 11.31 14.65 10.82
C GLY A 478 10.58 14.20 12.08
N THR A 479 9.45 14.82 12.42
CA THR A 479 8.70 14.50 13.64
C THR A 479 7.54 13.55 13.32
N PRO A 480 7.55 12.28 13.82
CA PRO A 480 6.47 11.33 13.59
C PRO A 480 5.10 11.90 13.99
N THR A 481 4.24 12.14 13.01
CA THR A 481 2.96 12.83 13.21
C THR A 481 1.80 11.88 12.96
N LEU A 482 0.80 11.90 13.84
CA LEU A 482 -0.38 11.04 13.72
C LEU A 482 -1.20 11.41 12.47
N VAL A 483 -1.53 10.39 11.67
CA VAL A 483 -2.43 10.52 10.52
C VAL A 483 -3.88 10.39 11.02
N THR A 484 -4.44 11.49 11.50
CA THR A 484 -5.76 11.53 12.16
C THR A 484 -6.91 11.02 11.28
N ALA A 485 -6.81 11.18 9.97
CA ALA A 485 -7.80 10.68 9.01
C ALA A 485 -7.90 9.13 8.97
N LEU A 486 -6.88 8.41 9.47
CA LEU A 486 -6.87 6.95 9.58
C LEU A 486 -7.23 6.44 10.99
N GLU A 487 -7.43 7.32 11.98
CA GLU A 487 -7.86 6.92 13.32
C GLU A 487 -9.21 6.16 13.25
N GLY A 488 -9.36 5.14 14.09
CA GLY A 488 -10.52 4.27 14.13
C GLY A 488 -10.76 3.39 12.88
N LYS A 489 -9.92 3.45 11.83
CA LYS A 489 -10.10 2.63 10.62
C LYS A 489 -9.54 1.22 10.74
N GLY A 490 -8.78 0.93 11.79
CA GLY A 490 -8.21 -0.40 12.00
C GLY A 490 -7.14 -0.77 10.96
N VAL A 491 -6.23 0.17 10.65
CA VAL A 491 -5.12 -0.06 9.71
C VAL A 491 -4.26 -1.26 10.16
N CYS A 492 -3.86 -2.11 9.22
CA CYS A 492 -3.02 -3.29 9.46
C CYS A 492 -1.75 -3.33 8.60
N GLN A 493 -1.73 -2.63 7.46
CA GLN A 493 -0.55 -2.55 6.58
C GLN A 493 -0.51 -1.19 5.88
N LEU A 494 0.68 -0.64 5.69
CA LEU A 494 0.93 0.49 4.79
C LEU A 494 1.84 0.03 3.64
N SER A 495 1.75 0.71 2.50
CA SER A 495 2.74 0.63 1.43
C SER A 495 2.82 1.98 0.74
N ALA A 496 3.97 2.34 0.19
CA ALA A 496 4.15 3.63 -0.42
C ALA A 496 5.18 3.61 -1.54
N GLY A 497 4.95 4.46 -2.53
CA GLY A 497 5.87 4.71 -3.63
C GLY A 497 6.71 5.97 -3.39
N GLU A 498 7.02 6.68 -4.48
CA GLU A 498 7.84 7.90 -4.39
C GLU A 498 7.09 9.07 -3.76
N HIS A 499 5.85 9.27 -4.20
CA HIS A 499 5.05 10.43 -3.85
C HIS A 499 3.59 10.08 -3.51
N HIS A 500 3.28 8.80 -3.29
CA HIS A 500 1.95 8.34 -2.90
C HIS A 500 2.04 7.19 -1.90
N SER A 501 0.93 6.95 -1.21
CA SER A 501 0.83 6.02 -0.10
C SER A 501 -0.52 5.31 -0.13
N LEU A 502 -0.51 4.06 0.33
CA LEU A 502 -1.66 3.20 0.51
C LEU A 502 -1.76 2.76 1.97
N ALA A 503 -2.98 2.75 2.50
CA ALA A 503 -3.29 2.14 3.78
C ALA A 503 -4.33 1.03 3.62
N LEU A 504 -4.04 -0.15 4.16
CA LEU A 504 -4.92 -1.31 4.19
C LEU A 504 -5.45 -1.51 5.61
N THR A 505 -6.76 -1.70 5.72
CA THR A 505 -7.45 -1.95 6.99
C THR A 505 -7.72 -3.44 7.21
N LYS A 506 -8.01 -3.83 8.46
CA LYS A 506 -8.32 -5.23 8.85
C LYS A 506 -9.55 -5.80 8.15
N ASP A 507 -10.51 -4.97 7.76
CA ASP A 507 -11.71 -5.36 7.00
C ASP A 507 -11.45 -5.40 5.47
N GLY A 508 -10.23 -5.12 5.03
CA GLY A 508 -9.79 -5.26 3.64
C GLY A 508 -10.06 -4.04 2.77
N GLN A 509 -10.37 -2.88 3.35
CA GLN A 509 -10.51 -1.61 2.63
C GLN A 509 -9.13 -1.00 2.35
N VAL A 510 -9.01 -0.33 1.20
CA VAL A 510 -7.79 0.35 0.79
C VAL A 510 -8.05 1.85 0.70
N PHE A 511 -7.16 2.63 1.29
CA PHE A 511 -7.13 4.08 1.20
C PHE A 511 -5.86 4.52 0.46
N ALA A 512 -5.94 5.57 -0.35
CA ALA A 512 -4.81 6.16 -1.07
C ALA A 512 -4.68 7.66 -0.79
N PHE A 513 -3.46 8.17 -0.77
CA PHE A 513 -3.14 9.60 -0.59
C PHE A 513 -1.76 9.92 -1.18
N GLY A 514 -1.50 11.20 -1.43
CA GLY A 514 -0.31 11.69 -2.13
C GLY A 514 -0.59 12.15 -3.56
N ARG A 515 0.39 12.02 -4.44
CA ARG A 515 0.36 12.32 -5.87
C ARG A 515 -0.55 11.36 -6.64
N GLY A 516 -1.30 11.89 -7.62
CA GLY A 516 -2.27 11.15 -8.44
C GLY A 516 -2.28 11.50 -9.93
N ASP A 517 -1.41 12.40 -10.39
CA ASP A 517 -1.28 12.79 -11.81
C ASP A 517 -0.90 11.64 -12.76
N ASN A 518 -0.15 10.63 -12.28
CA ASN A 518 0.09 9.37 -13.01
C ASN A 518 -0.88 8.25 -12.59
N ASN A 519 -2.07 8.62 -12.13
CA ASN A 519 -3.13 7.70 -11.74
C ASN A 519 -2.79 6.78 -10.55
N GLN A 520 -1.71 7.06 -9.80
CA GLN A 520 -1.23 6.17 -8.73
C GLN A 520 -2.23 6.01 -7.59
N LEU A 521 -3.13 6.98 -7.38
CA LEU A 521 -4.11 6.90 -6.31
C LEU A 521 -5.22 5.89 -6.60
N GLY A 522 -5.55 5.62 -7.87
CA GLY A 522 -6.59 4.64 -8.20
C GLY A 522 -8.03 5.02 -7.80
N THR A 523 -8.25 6.26 -7.36
CA THR A 523 -9.57 6.81 -6.99
C THR A 523 -10.48 6.96 -8.22
N GLY A 524 -9.89 7.20 -9.39
CA GLY A 524 -10.60 7.40 -10.65
C GLY A 524 -11.41 8.69 -10.70
N ASP A 525 -11.14 9.64 -9.82
CA ASP A 525 -11.72 11.00 -9.80
C ASP A 525 -10.91 11.99 -10.67
N GLY A 526 -9.70 11.60 -11.09
CA GLY A 526 -8.81 12.43 -11.90
C GLY A 526 -8.10 13.53 -11.11
N SER A 527 -8.06 13.43 -9.79
CA SER A 527 -7.34 14.39 -8.93
C SER A 527 -5.83 14.19 -9.04
N ASP A 528 -5.09 15.28 -9.25
CA ASP A 528 -3.62 15.24 -9.32
C ASP A 528 -2.96 14.96 -7.96
N MET A 529 -3.68 15.15 -6.85
CA MET A 529 -3.24 14.78 -5.51
C MET A 529 -4.40 14.67 -4.51
N HIS A 530 -4.17 13.93 -3.42
CA HIS A 530 -4.99 13.90 -2.21
C HIS A 530 -4.10 14.03 -0.96
N THR A 531 -4.25 15.12 -0.21
CA THR A 531 -3.47 15.33 1.04
C THR A 531 -4.01 14.57 2.24
N SER A 532 -5.20 13.99 2.11
CA SER A 532 -5.83 13.13 3.11
C SER A 532 -6.16 11.77 2.49
N PRO A 533 -6.11 10.67 3.26
CA PRO A 533 -6.52 9.34 2.82
C PRO A 533 -7.92 9.31 2.22
N VAL A 534 -8.04 8.79 0.99
CA VAL A 534 -9.29 8.58 0.26
C VAL A 534 -9.52 7.09 0.03
N LYS A 535 -10.71 6.59 0.36
CA LYS A 535 -11.09 5.19 0.16
C LYS A 535 -11.17 4.86 -1.34
N LEU A 536 -10.72 3.67 -1.73
CA LEU A 536 -10.81 3.17 -3.10
C LEU A 536 -12.10 2.39 -3.34
N ASP A 537 -13.16 3.09 -3.75
CA ASP A 537 -14.48 2.49 -4.02
C ASP A 537 -14.44 1.36 -5.07
N ALA A 538 -13.45 1.35 -5.96
CA ALA A 538 -13.27 0.28 -6.95
C ALA A 538 -12.96 -1.10 -6.33
N LEU A 539 -12.51 -1.13 -5.08
CA LEU A 539 -12.22 -2.34 -4.31
C LEU A 539 -13.31 -2.66 -3.27
N ASP A 540 -14.41 -1.92 -3.24
CA ASP A 540 -15.49 -2.17 -2.29
C ASP A 540 -16.10 -3.56 -2.47
N GLY A 541 -16.31 -4.25 -1.35
CA GLY A 541 -16.80 -5.64 -1.32
C GLY A 541 -15.74 -6.69 -1.64
N ILE A 542 -14.50 -6.30 -1.94
CA ILE A 542 -13.37 -7.22 -2.15
C ILE A 542 -12.49 -7.16 -0.90
N HIS A 543 -12.34 -8.28 -0.21
CA HIS A 543 -11.51 -8.34 1.00
C HIS A 543 -10.02 -8.43 0.63
N ILE A 544 -9.35 -7.28 0.54
CA ILE A 544 -7.91 -7.18 0.27
C ILE A 544 -7.11 -7.62 1.50
N ARG A 545 -6.07 -8.45 1.29
CA ARG A 545 -5.20 -8.93 2.38
C ARG A 545 -3.76 -8.42 2.30
N LYS A 546 -3.35 -7.91 1.13
CA LYS A 546 -2.03 -7.31 0.95
C LYS A 546 -2.09 -6.19 -0.08
N VAL A 547 -1.38 -5.11 0.20
CA VAL A 547 -1.04 -4.07 -0.78
C VAL A 547 0.48 -3.97 -0.93
N ALA A 548 0.95 -3.60 -2.12
CA ALA A 548 2.34 -3.16 -2.33
C ALA A 548 2.38 -2.06 -3.37
N SER A 549 3.33 -1.14 -3.23
CA SER A 549 3.54 -0.01 -4.12
C SER A 549 4.96 -0.07 -4.68
N GLY A 550 5.08 0.15 -5.98
CA GLY A 550 6.33 0.51 -6.64
C GLY A 550 6.49 2.03 -6.69
N SER A 551 7.34 2.54 -7.59
CA SER A 551 7.52 3.99 -7.76
C SER A 551 6.21 4.72 -8.05
N ASN A 552 5.42 4.23 -9.02
CA ASN A 552 4.18 4.87 -9.45
C ASN A 552 3.02 3.91 -9.78
N GLN A 553 3.17 2.65 -9.41
CA GLN A 553 2.22 1.60 -9.66
C GLN A 553 1.94 0.83 -8.37
N ASN A 554 0.80 0.15 -8.33
CA ASN A 554 0.34 -0.52 -7.13
C ASN A 554 -0.22 -1.90 -7.45
N VAL A 555 -0.11 -2.76 -6.46
CA VAL A 555 -0.70 -4.09 -6.46
C VAL A 555 -1.56 -4.26 -5.20
N ALA A 556 -2.69 -4.92 -5.36
CA ALA A 556 -3.51 -5.39 -4.25
C ALA A 556 -3.87 -6.85 -4.47
N VAL A 557 -3.64 -7.68 -3.46
CA VAL A 557 -3.96 -9.11 -3.47
C VAL A 557 -5.19 -9.33 -2.62
N ALA A 558 -6.26 -9.80 -3.25
CA ALA A 558 -7.48 -10.20 -2.57
C ALA A 558 -7.28 -11.50 -1.79
N SER A 559 -8.09 -11.71 -0.76
CA SER A 559 -8.10 -12.97 -0.01
C SER A 559 -8.51 -14.16 -0.86
N SER A 560 -9.23 -13.93 -1.97
CA SER A 560 -9.56 -14.93 -2.97
C SER A 560 -8.35 -15.38 -3.82
N GLY A 561 -7.23 -14.65 -3.75
CA GLY A 561 -6.05 -14.82 -4.61
C GLY A 561 -6.12 -14.03 -5.92
N ASP A 562 -7.14 -13.21 -6.11
CA ASP A 562 -7.24 -12.31 -7.25
C ASP A 562 -6.26 -11.13 -7.10
N LEU A 563 -5.61 -10.75 -8.19
CA LEU A 563 -4.64 -9.65 -8.25
C LEU A 563 -5.26 -8.43 -8.93
N TYR A 564 -5.14 -7.28 -8.29
CA TYR A 564 -5.54 -5.99 -8.83
C TYR A 564 -4.31 -5.09 -8.96
N THR A 565 -4.26 -4.35 -10.06
CA THR A 565 -3.15 -3.44 -10.38
C THR A 565 -3.68 -2.11 -10.89
N TRP A 566 -2.98 -1.02 -10.58
CA TRP A 566 -3.29 0.32 -11.10
C TRP A 566 -2.11 1.29 -11.00
N GLY A 567 -2.25 2.46 -11.61
CA GLY A 567 -1.22 3.51 -11.65
C GLY A 567 -0.59 3.65 -13.03
N PHE A 568 0.71 3.97 -13.04
CA PHE A 568 1.48 4.16 -14.26
C PHE A 568 1.77 2.84 -14.98
N GLY A 569 1.45 2.77 -16.27
CA GLY A 569 1.42 1.54 -17.04
C GLY A 569 2.47 1.41 -18.14
N GLU A 570 3.18 2.49 -18.52
CA GLU A 570 3.98 2.56 -19.77
C GLU A 570 5.04 1.45 -19.90
N MET A 571 5.53 0.89 -18.79
CA MET A 571 6.52 -0.19 -18.75
C MET A 571 5.92 -1.60 -18.64
N GLY A 572 4.59 -1.77 -18.69
CA GLY A 572 3.92 -3.06 -18.59
C GLY A 572 3.82 -3.64 -17.17
N ALA A 573 4.32 -2.92 -16.15
CA ALA A 573 4.36 -3.37 -14.75
C ALA A 573 2.98 -3.67 -14.13
N LEU A 574 1.89 -3.28 -14.80
CA LEU A 574 0.51 -3.55 -14.39
C LEU A 574 -0.04 -4.92 -14.85
N ALA A 575 0.74 -5.76 -15.53
CA ALA A 575 0.36 -7.14 -15.86
C ALA A 575 -0.88 -7.31 -16.77
N HIS A 576 -1.39 -6.25 -17.42
CA HIS A 576 -2.61 -6.30 -18.23
C HIS A 576 -2.38 -6.67 -19.72
N GLY A 577 -1.14 -6.90 -20.14
CA GLY A 577 -0.81 -7.12 -21.55
C GLY A 577 -0.73 -5.84 -22.38
N SER A 578 -0.67 -4.68 -21.73
CA SER A 578 -0.60 -3.36 -22.37
C SER A 578 0.17 -2.37 -21.52
N GLY A 579 0.78 -1.37 -22.15
CA GLY A 579 1.43 -0.23 -21.47
C GLY A 579 0.49 0.92 -21.09
N GLN A 580 -0.80 0.65 -20.86
CA GLN A 580 -1.79 1.69 -20.57
C GLN A 580 -1.89 1.92 -19.06
N ASP A 581 -1.99 3.18 -18.66
CA ASP A 581 -2.26 3.57 -17.29
C ASP A 581 -3.66 3.13 -16.85
N GLU A 582 -3.78 2.78 -15.58
CA GLU A 582 -5.05 2.35 -15.00
C GLU A 582 -5.45 3.30 -13.88
N ARG A 583 -6.57 4.02 -14.10
CA ARG A 583 -7.09 5.04 -13.17
C ARG A 583 -7.78 4.48 -11.95
N ARG A 584 -8.08 3.19 -11.97
CA ARG A 584 -8.77 2.46 -10.91
C ARG A 584 -8.14 1.08 -10.80
N PRO A 585 -8.07 0.49 -9.59
CA PRO A 585 -7.73 -0.91 -9.41
C PRO A 585 -8.46 -1.82 -10.41
N ARG A 586 -7.70 -2.49 -11.28
CA ARG A 586 -8.23 -3.38 -12.32
C ARG A 586 -7.77 -4.80 -12.05
N LEU A 587 -8.69 -5.75 -12.20
CA LEU A 587 -8.40 -7.18 -12.10
C LEU A 587 -7.43 -7.61 -13.22
N VAL A 588 -6.36 -8.32 -12.85
CA VAL A 588 -5.41 -8.91 -13.80
C VAL A 588 -5.98 -10.23 -14.34
N GLU A 589 -6.38 -10.23 -15.61
CA GLU A 589 -7.03 -11.38 -16.27
C GLU A 589 -6.09 -12.13 -17.25
N THR A 590 -4.80 -11.80 -17.27
CA THR A 590 -3.83 -12.47 -18.15
C THR A 590 -3.73 -13.95 -17.78
N LYS A 591 -3.65 -14.84 -18.80
CA LYS A 591 -3.71 -16.30 -18.61
C LYS A 591 -2.77 -16.84 -17.52
N PRO A 592 -1.50 -16.42 -17.42
CA PRO A 592 -0.58 -16.93 -16.40
C PRO A 592 -1.05 -16.65 -14.97
N VAL A 593 -1.64 -15.46 -14.74
CA VAL A 593 -2.17 -15.06 -13.43
C VAL A 593 -3.54 -15.69 -13.20
N ALA A 594 -4.43 -15.64 -14.19
CA ALA A 594 -5.78 -16.20 -14.08
C ALA A 594 -5.79 -17.73 -13.86
N ALA A 595 -4.71 -18.43 -14.19
CA ALA A 595 -4.55 -19.87 -14.00
C ALA A 595 -4.38 -20.28 -12.53
N GLY A 596 -3.88 -19.40 -11.65
CA GLY A 596 -3.49 -19.76 -10.27
C GLY A 596 -3.78 -18.65 -9.26
N ALA A 597 -3.75 -18.99 -7.98
CA ALA A 597 -4.06 -18.03 -6.93
C ALA A 597 -2.80 -17.23 -6.57
N VAL A 598 -2.89 -15.90 -6.50
CA VAL A 598 -1.75 -15.09 -6.08
C VAL A 598 -1.56 -15.23 -4.56
N LEU A 599 -0.41 -15.80 -4.16
CA LEU A 599 0.02 -15.94 -2.78
C LEU A 599 0.72 -14.66 -2.29
N ASP A 600 1.56 -14.07 -3.13
CA ASP A 600 2.26 -12.84 -2.78
C ASP A 600 2.54 -11.97 -4.02
N ALA A 601 2.67 -10.67 -3.85
CA ALA A 601 3.07 -9.75 -4.90
C ALA A 601 3.85 -8.55 -4.35
N ALA A 602 4.81 -8.08 -5.15
CA ALA A 602 5.62 -6.89 -4.89
C ALA A 602 5.88 -6.14 -6.20
N SER A 603 6.12 -4.83 -6.11
CA SER A 603 6.38 -3.98 -7.28
C SER A 603 7.56 -3.07 -7.01
N GLY A 604 8.47 -2.94 -7.99
CA GLY A 604 9.67 -2.11 -7.92
C GLY A 604 9.49 -0.78 -8.63
N ALA A 605 10.52 -0.21 -9.26
CA ALA A 605 10.34 1.02 -10.04
C ALA A 605 9.56 0.77 -11.35
N GLN A 606 9.91 -0.33 -12.05
CA GLN A 606 9.45 -0.58 -13.42
C GLN A 606 9.01 -2.03 -13.67
N HIS A 607 8.93 -2.84 -12.62
CA HIS A 607 8.58 -4.25 -12.70
C HIS A 607 7.68 -4.67 -11.54
N THR A 608 6.98 -5.79 -11.72
CA THR A 608 6.13 -6.40 -10.70
C THR A 608 6.38 -7.89 -10.69
N ALA A 609 6.60 -8.45 -9.50
CA ALA A 609 6.78 -9.87 -9.28
C ALA A 609 5.62 -10.42 -8.44
N MET A 610 5.21 -11.66 -8.71
CA MET A 610 4.12 -12.32 -7.99
C MET A 610 4.38 -13.81 -7.83
N VAL A 611 3.98 -14.35 -6.68
CA VAL A 611 4.01 -15.78 -6.37
C VAL A 611 2.63 -16.35 -6.67
N ILE A 612 2.57 -17.29 -7.59
CA ILE A 612 1.34 -18.03 -7.91
C ILE A 612 1.40 -19.38 -7.21
N LEU A 613 0.40 -19.65 -6.37
CA LEU A 613 0.20 -20.93 -5.72
C LEU A 613 0.14 -22.03 -6.79
N VAL A 614 1.03 -23.02 -6.68
CA VAL A 614 1.13 -24.18 -7.59
C VAL A 614 0.37 -25.37 -7.02
#